data_AF-A0A968WHC6-F1
#
_entry.id   AF-A0A968WHC6-F1
#
_cell.length_a   1.000
_cell.length_b   1.000
_cell.length_c   1.000
_cell.angle_alpha   90.00
_cell.angle_beta   90.00
_cell.angle_gamma   90.00
#
_symmetry.space_group_name_H-M   'P 1'
#
loop_
_entity.id
_entity.type
_entity.pdbx_description
1 polymer ?
#
loop_
_entity_poly.entity_id
_entity_poly.type
_entity_poly.pdbx_seq_one_letter_code
_entity_poly.pdbx_strand_id
1 'polypeptide(L)'
;MRTPLAILIFISAAAAAFAQQDGEFVDLDDAANPTTMKSRVALDFESDLFYNESKFYSARLGYYYGLGNGKHLFGLAVPFLHNVFNGDYGGFENTTGIGDIHMLYMGAPYYKKGVIGVERVSAYLEVTAPTGQSRLGRGAGTWIYNPGVMCRTGLRPV
;
A
#
# COMPACT_ATOMS: atom_id res chain seq x y z
N MET A 1 6.72 -37.24 10.98
CA MET A 1 7.12 -35.84 10.73
C MET A 1 8.11 -35.81 9.57
N ARG A 2 7.67 -35.46 8.36
CA ARG A 2 8.51 -35.38 7.14
C ARG A 2 7.96 -34.33 6.18
N THR A 3 8.22 -33.05 6.45
CA THR A 3 7.93 -31.93 5.52
C THR A 3 8.89 -30.71 5.63
N PRO A 4 10.22 -30.86 5.75
CA PRO A 4 11.12 -29.71 5.59
C PRO A 4 11.52 -29.43 4.12
N LEU A 5 11.43 -30.43 3.22
CA LEU A 5 11.97 -30.31 1.85
C LEU A 5 11.07 -29.51 0.89
N ALA A 6 9.74 -29.62 1.04
CA ALA A 6 8.79 -28.93 0.15
C ALA A 6 8.79 -27.40 0.32
N ILE A 7 9.03 -26.92 1.56
CA ILE A 7 9.12 -25.49 1.86
C ILE A 7 10.40 -24.91 1.24
N LEU A 8 11.51 -25.65 1.28
CA LEU A 8 12.79 -25.20 0.71
C LEU A 8 12.73 -25.06 -0.81
N ILE A 9 11.99 -25.94 -1.49
CA ILE A 9 11.78 -25.90 -2.95
C ILE A 9 10.86 -24.73 -3.35
N PHE A 10 9.87 -24.40 -2.52
CA PHE A 10 9.00 -23.24 -2.76
C PHE A 10 9.76 -21.91 -2.62
N ILE A 11 10.66 -21.81 -1.64
CA ILE A 11 11.49 -20.61 -1.41
C ILE A 11 12.51 -20.42 -2.53
N SER A 12 13.10 -21.50 -3.06
CA SER A 12 14.07 -21.40 -4.18
C SER A 12 13.40 -21.11 -5.54
N ALA A 13 12.18 -21.61 -5.78
CA ALA A 13 11.42 -21.28 -6.99
C ALA A 13 10.97 -19.81 -7.00
N ALA A 14 10.65 -19.22 -5.85
CA ALA A 14 10.36 -17.79 -5.75
C ALA A 14 11.59 -16.93 -6.07
N ALA A 15 12.79 -17.33 -5.64
CA ALA A 15 14.02 -16.58 -5.91
C ALA A 15 14.37 -16.49 -7.40
N ALA A 16 14.05 -17.51 -8.20
CA ALA A 16 14.31 -17.51 -9.64
C ALA A 16 13.39 -16.54 -10.43
N ALA A 17 12.20 -16.22 -9.90
CA ALA A 17 11.30 -15.23 -10.51
C ALA A 17 11.73 -13.78 -10.25
N PHE A 18 12.66 -13.55 -9.32
CA PHE A 18 13.25 -12.24 -9.01
C PHE A 18 14.65 -12.06 -9.63
N ALA A 19 15.00 -12.85 -10.66
CA ALA A 19 16.14 -12.55 -11.51
C ALA A 19 15.85 -11.27 -12.32
N GLN A 20 16.00 -10.14 -11.64
CA GLN A 20 15.82 -8.80 -12.16
C GLN A 20 16.92 -8.56 -13.19
N GLN A 21 16.49 -8.45 -14.44
CA GLN A 21 17.28 -8.07 -15.60
C GLN A 21 18.08 -6.79 -15.31
N ASP A 22 19.33 -6.80 -15.74
CA ASP A 22 20.41 -5.86 -15.40
C ASP A 22 20.02 -4.37 -15.28
N GLY A 23 20.46 -3.75 -14.19
CA GLY A 23 21.19 -2.49 -14.26
C GLY A 23 20.42 -1.19 -14.47
N GLU A 24 19.56 -0.80 -13.52
CA GLU A 24 19.34 0.62 -13.25
C GLU A 24 19.40 0.79 -11.72
N PHE A 25 20.43 1.48 -11.21
CA PHE A 25 20.43 1.91 -9.82
C PHE A 25 19.09 2.62 -9.56
N VAL A 26 18.34 2.17 -8.56
CA VAL A 26 17.11 2.84 -8.15
C VAL A 26 17.50 4.27 -7.78
N ASP A 27 17.11 5.22 -8.64
CA ASP A 27 17.22 6.65 -8.35
C ASP A 27 16.60 6.87 -6.96
N LEU A 28 17.39 7.38 -6.00
CA LEU A 28 16.91 7.59 -4.63
C LEU A 28 15.68 8.51 -4.62
N ASP A 29 15.60 9.43 -5.59
CA ASP A 29 14.45 10.30 -5.83
C ASP A 29 13.19 9.54 -6.27
N ASP A 30 13.31 8.31 -6.79
CA ASP A 30 12.17 7.46 -7.15
C ASP A 30 11.71 6.57 -5.99
N ALA A 31 12.60 6.20 -5.06
CA ALA A 31 12.27 5.33 -3.93
C ALA A 31 11.30 5.99 -2.94
N ALA A 32 11.46 7.30 -2.69
CA ALA A 32 10.59 8.08 -1.82
C ALA A 32 9.43 8.78 -2.56
N ASN A 33 9.31 8.61 -3.87
CA ASN A 33 8.31 9.32 -4.67
C ASN A 33 6.94 8.62 -4.63
N PRO A 34 5.90 9.20 -3.99
CA PRO A 34 4.58 8.58 -3.91
C PRO A 34 3.92 8.40 -5.28
N THR A 35 4.31 9.21 -6.27
CA THR A 35 3.80 9.14 -7.65
C THR A 35 4.58 8.15 -8.54
N THR A 36 5.53 7.38 -7.99
CA THR A 36 6.31 6.42 -8.79
C THR A 36 5.43 5.31 -9.35
N MET A 37 5.64 4.98 -10.64
CA MET A 37 4.92 3.92 -11.38
C MET A 37 5.71 2.61 -11.42
N LYS A 38 6.77 2.49 -10.61
CA LYS A 38 7.60 1.28 -10.52
C LYS A 38 6.93 0.26 -9.60
N SER A 39 7.14 -1.02 -9.91
CA SER A 39 6.68 -2.12 -9.03
C SER A 39 7.38 -2.04 -7.67
N ARG A 40 6.62 -2.22 -6.59
CA ARG A 40 7.14 -2.11 -5.22
C ARG A 40 6.33 -2.96 -4.25
N VAL A 41 7.01 -3.47 -3.23
CA VAL A 41 6.37 -3.96 -2.00
C VAL A 41 6.30 -2.79 -1.03
N ALA A 42 5.13 -2.53 -0.46
CA ALA A 42 4.95 -1.50 0.56
C ALA A 42 4.61 -2.14 1.90
N LEU A 43 5.12 -1.52 2.96
CA LEU A 43 4.78 -1.84 4.32
C LEU A 43 4.53 -0.51 5.03
N ASP A 44 3.27 -0.22 5.29
CA ASP A 44 2.86 1.01 5.97
C ASP A 44 2.45 0.68 7.41
N PHE A 45 2.82 1.53 8.35
CA PHE A 45 2.38 1.44 9.74
C PHE A 45 1.63 2.70 10.11
N GLU A 46 0.45 2.54 10.69
CA GLU A 46 -0.40 3.64 11.15
C GLU A 46 -0.72 3.44 12.63
N SER A 47 -0.80 4.55 13.34
CA SER A 47 -1.18 4.55 14.75
C SER A 47 -2.06 5.77 15.01
N ASP A 48 -3.35 5.54 15.23
CA ASP A 48 -4.28 6.60 15.60
C ASP A 48 -4.56 6.56 17.10
N LEU A 49 -4.38 7.72 17.73
CA LEU A 49 -4.61 7.94 19.14
C LEU A 49 -5.81 8.86 19.29
N PHE A 50 -6.89 8.35 19.87
CA PHE A 50 -8.11 9.11 20.07
C PHE A 50 -8.16 9.71 21.47
N TYR A 51 -8.87 10.83 21.61
CA TYR A 51 -9.06 11.51 22.90
C TYR A 51 -9.71 10.60 23.96
N ASN A 52 -10.53 9.63 23.54
CA ASN A 52 -11.22 8.68 24.41
C ASN A 52 -10.37 7.44 24.79
N GLU A 53 -9.05 7.59 24.83
CA GLU A 53 -8.06 6.53 25.13
C GLU A 53 -8.08 5.30 24.22
N SER A 54 -8.88 5.29 23.15
CA SER A 54 -8.86 4.23 22.15
C SER A 54 -7.61 4.35 21.29
N LYS A 55 -6.96 3.22 21.03
CA LYS A 55 -5.74 3.13 20.22
C LYS A 55 -5.97 2.19 19.05
N PHE A 56 -5.61 2.65 17.87
CA PHE A 56 -5.73 1.86 16.66
C PHE A 56 -4.36 1.75 16.04
N TYR A 57 -3.95 0.52 15.77
CA TYR A 57 -2.70 0.22 15.10
C TYR A 57 -3.01 -0.50 13.79
N SER A 58 -2.44 -0.03 12.69
CA SER A 58 -2.54 -0.68 11.40
C SER A 58 -1.13 -1.03 10.89
N ALA A 59 -0.99 -2.23 10.35
CA ALA A 59 0.15 -2.61 9.53
C ALA A 59 -0.41 -3.05 8.18
N ARG A 60 -0.07 -2.33 7.11
CA ARG A 60 -0.57 -2.58 5.77
C ARG A 60 0.53 -3.13 4.89
N LEU A 61 0.39 -4.38 4.48
CA LEU A 61 1.28 -5.01 3.52
C LEU A 61 0.65 -4.91 2.13
N GLY A 62 1.39 -4.32 1.19
CA GLY A 62 0.91 -4.15 -0.18
C GLY A 62 1.93 -4.53 -1.23
N TYR A 63 1.43 -4.91 -2.39
CA TYR A 63 2.21 -5.04 -3.61
C TYR A 63 1.61 -4.15 -4.69
N TYR A 64 2.47 -3.37 -5.31
CA TYR A 64 2.13 -2.51 -6.44
C TYR A 64 2.90 -3.00 -7.66
N TYR A 65 2.18 -3.22 -8.75
CA TYR A 65 2.69 -3.64 -10.03
C TYR A 65 2.65 -2.48 -11.02
N GLY A 66 3.83 -2.02 -11.41
CA GLY A 66 4.03 -1.00 -12.44
C GLY A 66 4.11 -1.64 -13.81
N LEU A 67 3.34 -1.13 -14.78
CA LEU A 67 3.52 -1.53 -16.17
C LEU A 67 4.85 -0.98 -16.72
N GLY A 68 5.51 -1.76 -17.58
CA GLY A 68 6.80 -1.39 -18.19
C GLY A 68 6.77 -0.08 -18.99
N ASN A 69 5.59 0.44 -19.35
CA ASN A 69 5.45 1.74 -20.00
C ASN A 69 5.59 2.94 -19.04
N GLY A 70 5.70 2.70 -17.73
CA GLY A 70 5.86 3.73 -16.70
C GLY A 70 4.65 4.65 -16.52
N LYS A 71 3.47 4.28 -17.04
CA LYS A 71 2.26 5.12 -17.01
C LYS A 71 1.16 4.58 -16.11
N HIS A 72 1.16 3.30 -15.80
CA HIS A 72 0.10 2.68 -15.01
C HIS A 72 0.69 1.89 -13.84
N LEU A 73 0.01 1.97 -12.71
CA LEU A 73 0.30 1.22 -11.50
C LEU A 73 -0.99 0.58 -11.00
N PHE A 74 -0.92 -0.71 -10.69
CA PHE A 74 -1.98 -1.45 -10.02
C PHE A 74 -1.48 -1.83 -8.64
N GLY A 75 -2.31 -1.71 -7.62
CA GLY A 75 -1.95 -2.02 -6.23
C GLY A 75 -2.98 -2.91 -5.57
N LEU A 76 -2.50 -3.79 -4.72
CA LEU A 76 -3.30 -4.54 -3.77
C LEU A 76 -2.62 -4.46 -2.41
N ALA A 77 -3.36 -4.13 -1.37
CA ALA A 77 -2.85 -4.08 -0.01
C ALA A 77 -3.84 -4.68 0.99
N VAL A 78 -3.29 -5.39 1.96
CA VAL A 78 -4.03 -6.04 3.03
C VAL A 78 -3.61 -5.41 4.36
N PRO A 79 -4.52 -4.70 5.04
CA PRO A 79 -4.25 -4.16 6.37
C PRO A 79 -4.48 -5.23 7.44
N PHE A 80 -3.60 -5.23 8.42
CA PHE A 80 -3.73 -5.93 9.69
C PHE A 80 -3.99 -4.89 10.77
N LEU A 81 -5.13 -4.99 11.43
CA LEU A 81 -5.61 -4.01 12.39
C LEU A 81 -5.54 -4.60 13.79
N HIS A 82 -5.08 -3.78 14.74
CA HIS A 82 -5.15 -4.04 16.16
C HIS A 82 -5.78 -2.85 16.87
N ASN A 83 -6.95 -3.07 17.45
CA ASN A 83 -7.75 -2.05 18.11
C ASN A 83 -7.76 -2.32 19.61
N VAL A 84 -7.42 -1.31 20.40
CA VAL A 84 -7.45 -1.33 21.86
C VAL A 84 -8.50 -0.33 22.33
N PHE A 85 -9.57 -0.84 22.94
CA PHE A 85 -10.68 -0.02 23.45
C PHE A 85 -10.57 0.05 24.97
N ASN A 86 -10.25 1.23 25.50
CA ASN A 86 -10.18 1.47 26.94
C ASN A 86 -11.55 1.96 27.45
N GLY A 87 -12.53 1.06 27.50
CA GLY A 87 -13.88 1.38 27.97
C GLY A 87 -14.91 0.30 27.64
N ASP A 88 -15.99 0.27 28.43
CA ASP A 88 -17.12 -0.66 28.28
C ASP A 88 -18.03 -0.21 27.11
N TYR A 89 -17.47 -0.16 25.89
CA TYR A 89 -18.17 0.24 24.67
C TYR A 89 -19.07 -0.89 24.16
N GLY A 90 -20.01 -1.37 24.98
CA GLY A 90 -21.02 -2.33 24.56
C GLY A 90 -20.47 -3.71 24.14
N GLY A 91 -19.39 -4.18 24.77
CA GLY A 91 -18.81 -5.51 24.53
C GLY A 91 -17.75 -5.60 23.44
N PHE A 92 -17.16 -4.48 23.02
CA PHE A 92 -16.01 -4.48 22.11
C PHE A 92 -14.72 -4.82 22.87
N GLU A 93 -14.24 -6.04 22.69
CA GLU A 93 -12.94 -6.48 23.20
C GLU A 93 -11.79 -5.92 22.35
N ASN A 94 -10.57 -5.92 22.90
CA ASN A 94 -9.36 -5.68 22.10
C ASN A 94 -9.33 -6.71 20.96
N THR A 95 -9.23 -6.24 19.72
CA THR A 95 -9.27 -7.16 18.59
C THR A 95 -8.10 -6.98 17.63
N THR A 96 -7.62 -8.11 17.13
CA THR A 96 -6.63 -8.17 16.06
C THR A 96 -7.22 -8.92 14.88
N GLY A 97 -6.99 -8.45 13.66
CA GLY A 97 -7.41 -9.20 12.49
C GLY A 97 -7.13 -8.49 11.18
N ILE A 98 -7.48 -9.17 10.10
CA ILE A 98 -7.42 -8.62 8.74
C ILE A 98 -8.52 -7.57 8.61
N GLY A 99 -8.15 -6.43 8.02
CA GLY A 99 -9.07 -5.35 7.71
C GLY A 99 -9.65 -5.43 6.30
N ASP A 100 -10.18 -4.31 5.83
CA ASP A 100 -10.69 -4.19 4.46
C ASP A 100 -9.56 -4.17 3.43
N ILE A 101 -9.67 -4.96 2.37
CA ILE A 101 -8.64 -5.02 1.32
C ILE A 101 -8.68 -3.73 0.49
N HIS A 102 -7.50 -3.15 0.22
CA HIS A 102 -7.33 -1.96 -0.60
C HIS A 102 -6.84 -2.35 -1.99
N MET A 103 -7.47 -1.80 -3.02
CA MET A 103 -7.07 -1.90 -4.42
C MET A 103 -6.77 -0.50 -4.94
N LEU A 104 -5.66 -0.32 -5.63
CA LEU A 104 -5.27 0.96 -6.22
C LEU A 104 -5.12 0.81 -7.73
N TYR A 105 -5.65 1.75 -8.47
CA TYR A 105 -5.19 2.03 -9.84
C TYR A 105 -4.69 3.46 -9.90
N MET A 106 -3.52 3.66 -10.50
CA MET A 106 -2.96 4.99 -10.75
C MET A 106 -2.46 5.09 -12.19
N GLY A 107 -2.84 6.16 -12.88
CA GLY A 107 -2.42 6.47 -14.24
C GLY A 107 -1.75 7.84 -14.32
N ALA A 108 -0.59 7.92 -14.97
CA ALA A 108 0.14 9.16 -15.23
C ALA A 108 -0.03 9.61 -16.68
N PRO A 109 -1.06 10.41 -17.00
CA PRO A 109 -1.22 10.99 -18.34
C PRO A 109 -0.06 11.93 -18.71
N TYR A 110 0.61 12.53 -17.73
CA TYR A 110 1.70 13.46 -17.95
C TYR A 110 2.91 13.11 -17.06
N TYR A 111 4.08 12.97 -17.68
CA TYR A 111 5.37 12.85 -17.01
C TYR A 111 6.48 13.49 -17.83
N LYS A 112 7.25 14.38 -17.21
CA LYS A 112 8.43 15.02 -17.76
C LYS A 112 9.46 15.18 -16.64
N LYS A 113 10.61 14.51 -16.75
CA LYS A 113 11.69 14.58 -15.74
C LYS A 113 12.49 15.88 -15.89
N GLY A 114 12.89 16.49 -14.78
CA GLY A 114 13.87 17.58 -14.78
C GLY A 114 13.33 18.93 -15.24
N VAL A 115 12.02 19.16 -15.12
CA VAL A 115 11.41 20.46 -15.41
C VAL A 115 11.10 21.21 -14.13
N ILE A 116 11.29 22.53 -14.17
CA ILE A 116 10.78 23.43 -13.12
C ILE A 116 9.25 23.47 -13.26
N GLY A 117 8.55 23.26 -12.15
CA GLY A 117 7.09 23.17 -12.14
C GLY A 117 6.59 21.73 -12.11
N VAL A 118 5.49 21.43 -12.81
CA VAL A 118 4.85 20.11 -12.76
C VAL A 118 5.68 19.09 -13.55
N GLU A 119 6.22 18.09 -12.85
CA GLU A 119 6.95 16.97 -13.43
C GLU A 119 6.04 15.77 -13.72
N ARG A 120 5.02 15.55 -12.88
CA ARG A 120 4.06 14.44 -13.07
C ARG A 120 2.68 14.84 -12.60
N VAL A 121 1.67 14.40 -13.34
CA VAL A 121 0.27 14.40 -12.91
C VAL A 121 -0.21 12.96 -12.99
N SER A 122 -0.70 12.44 -11.87
CA SER A 122 -1.22 11.09 -11.74
C SER A 122 -2.66 11.13 -11.23
N ALA A 123 -3.59 10.60 -11.99
CA ALA A 123 -4.93 10.32 -11.49
C ALA A 123 -4.93 8.93 -10.84
N TYR A 124 -5.62 8.78 -9.71
CA TYR A 124 -5.76 7.49 -9.07
C TYR A 124 -7.19 7.23 -8.60
N LEU A 125 -7.51 5.96 -8.47
CA LEU A 125 -8.70 5.45 -7.82
C LEU A 125 -8.27 4.38 -6.84
N GLU A 126 -8.50 4.62 -5.56
CA GLU A 126 -8.40 3.61 -4.53
C GLU A 126 -9.79 3.07 -4.21
N VAL A 127 -9.91 1.76 -4.11
CA VAL A 127 -11.15 1.04 -3.80
C VAL A 127 -10.90 0.14 -2.61
N THR A 128 -11.71 0.29 -1.58
CA THR A 128 -11.64 -0.53 -0.38
C THR A 128 -12.82 -1.51 -0.38
N ALA A 129 -12.51 -2.80 -0.34
CA ALA A 129 -13.48 -3.88 -0.32
C ALA A 129 -13.87 -4.26 1.12
N PRO A 130 -15.15 -4.49 1.43
CA PRO A 130 -15.64 -4.75 2.79
C PRO A 130 -15.35 -6.19 3.25
N THR A 131 -14.08 -6.54 3.36
CA THR A 131 -13.62 -7.88 3.78
C THR A 131 -13.34 -7.98 5.27
N GLY A 132 -13.14 -6.85 5.94
CA GLY A 132 -12.92 -6.74 7.37
C GLY A 132 -14.22 -6.86 8.17
N GLN A 133 -14.09 -7.21 9.45
CA GLN A 133 -15.24 -7.31 10.35
C GLN A 133 -15.62 -5.93 10.91
N SER A 134 -16.70 -5.35 10.38
CA SER A 134 -17.16 -4.01 10.78
C SER A 134 -17.59 -3.93 12.23
N ARG A 135 -18.21 -4.99 12.76
CA ARG A 135 -18.61 -5.08 14.17
C ARG A 135 -17.45 -5.12 15.15
N LEU A 136 -16.20 -5.25 14.70
CA LEU A 136 -15.01 -5.24 15.56
C LEU A 136 -14.09 -4.06 15.21
N GLY A 137 -14.59 -3.09 14.45
CA GLY A 137 -13.84 -1.92 14.01
C GLY A 137 -12.71 -2.27 13.02
N ARG A 138 -12.81 -3.41 12.33
CA ARG A 138 -11.78 -3.85 11.37
C ARG A 138 -12.16 -3.57 9.91
N GLY A 139 -13.24 -2.86 9.67
CA GLY A 139 -13.67 -2.52 8.32
C GLY A 139 -14.90 -1.62 8.36
N ALA A 140 -15.21 -0.99 7.23
CA ALA A 140 -16.37 -0.14 7.10
C ALA A 140 -17.65 -0.94 6.82
N GLY A 141 -17.53 -2.19 6.37
CA GLY A 141 -18.68 -3.03 5.99
C GLY A 141 -19.39 -2.57 4.71
N THR A 142 -18.79 -1.66 3.96
CA THR A 142 -19.26 -1.18 2.66
C THR A 142 -18.09 -0.98 1.70
N TRP A 143 -18.38 -0.91 0.41
CA TRP A 143 -17.40 -0.50 -0.59
C TRP A 143 -17.12 1.00 -0.46
N ILE A 144 -15.84 1.37 -0.41
CA ILE A 144 -15.39 2.77 -0.40
C ILE A 144 -14.61 3.05 -1.68
N TYR A 145 -14.92 4.15 -2.33
CA TYR A 145 -14.25 4.62 -3.54
C TYR A 145 -13.61 5.98 -3.25
N ASN A 146 -12.29 6.06 -3.43
CA ASN A 146 -11.50 7.27 -3.18
C ASN A 146 -10.75 7.68 -4.46
N PRO A 147 -11.38 8.47 -5.34
CA PRO A 147 -10.72 9.04 -6.50
C PRO A 147 -9.86 10.24 -6.11
N GLY A 148 -8.73 10.43 -6.78
CA GLY A 148 -7.87 11.57 -6.52
C GLY A 148 -6.86 11.86 -7.62
N VAL A 149 -6.13 12.96 -7.43
CA VAL A 149 -5.05 13.39 -8.31
C VAL A 149 -3.83 13.72 -7.45
N MET A 150 -2.66 13.23 -7.86
CA MET A 150 -1.38 13.54 -7.26
C MET A 150 -0.50 14.25 -8.28
N CYS A 151 0.17 15.30 -7.83
CA CYS A 151 1.10 16.06 -8.65
C CYS A 151 2.49 16.02 -8.02
N ARG A 152 3.51 15.72 -8.82
CA ARG A 152 4.92 15.93 -8.44
C ARG A 152 5.38 17.23 -9.08
N THR A 153 5.91 18.13 -8.27
CA THR A 153 6.49 19.39 -8.73
C THR A 153 7.98 19.41 -8.45
N GLY A 154 8.78 19.68 -9.47
CA GLY A 154 10.21 19.94 -9.35
C GLY A 154 10.43 21.35 -8.83
N LEU A 155 11.06 21.48 -7.66
CA LEU A 155 11.30 22.76 -7.00
C LEU A 155 12.72 23.33 -7.21
N ARG A 156 13.54 22.74 -8.07
CA ARG A 156 14.98 23.10 -8.13
C ARG A 156 15.20 24.60 -8.39
N PRO A 157 15.87 25.33 -7.47
CA PRO A 157 16.82 26.35 -7.88
C PRO A 157 18.10 25.64 -8.35
N VAL A 158 18.76 26.21 -9.36
CA VAL A 158 20.04 25.75 -9.90
C VAL A 158 21.11 25.77 -8.80
#